data_AF-C3YMA2-F1
#
_entry.id   AF-C3YMA2-F1
#
_cell.length_a   1.000
_cell.length_b   1.000
_cell.length_c   1.000
_cell.angle_alpha   90.00
_cell.angle_beta   90.00
_cell.angle_gamma   90.00
#
_symmetry.space_group_name_H-M   'P 1'
#
loop_
_entity.id
_entity.type
_entity.pdbx_description
1 polymer ?
#
loop_
_entity_poly.entity_id
_entity_poly.type
_entity_poly.pdbx_seq_one_letter_code
_entity_poly.pdbx_strand_id
1 'polypeptide(L)'
;SLPKWRNKDPISEEYVYCDWCRPEEYMSRPCTGQNQTVCHPCPRGHYAEKYNHLSECHRCHQCNLMNNGHEHETIWCTAVQNRQCECDNGYFKPPKSPICLQHTKCPKGQGVIEKR
;
A
#
# COMPACT_ATOMS: atom_id res chain seq x y z
N SER A 1 23.77 -6.70 -7.81
CA SER A 1 23.38 -7.68 -6.77
C SER A 1 22.09 -7.23 -6.12
N LEU A 2 21.29 -8.16 -5.57
CA LEU A 2 20.08 -7.80 -4.81
C LEU A 2 20.45 -7.19 -3.45
N PRO A 3 19.63 -6.28 -2.88
CA PRO A 3 19.76 -5.87 -1.48
C PRO A 3 19.65 -7.08 -0.56
N LYS A 4 20.34 -7.04 0.59
CA LYS A 4 20.34 -8.14 1.57
C LYS A 4 19.90 -7.67 2.94
N TRP A 5 19.26 -8.54 3.73
CA TRP A 5 18.96 -8.31 5.15
C TRP A 5 19.55 -9.42 6.01
N ARG A 6 19.78 -9.09 7.28
CA ARG A 6 20.29 -10.02 8.27
C ARG A 6 19.14 -10.85 8.84
N ASN A 7 19.18 -12.16 8.62
CA ASN A 7 18.22 -13.14 9.13
C ASN A 7 18.90 -14.09 10.12
N LYS A 8 18.20 -14.56 11.16
CA LYS A 8 18.67 -15.66 12.02
C LYS A 8 18.23 -16.98 11.38
N ASP A 9 19.18 -17.83 11.01
CA ASP A 9 18.88 -19.14 10.44
C ASP A 9 18.23 -20.03 11.51
N PRO A 10 17.00 -20.53 11.30
CA PRO A 10 16.33 -21.38 12.26
C PRO A 10 16.99 -22.77 12.42
N ILE A 11 17.87 -23.18 11.50
CA ILE A 11 18.53 -24.50 11.54
C ILE A 11 19.84 -24.42 12.32
N SER A 12 20.72 -23.47 11.97
CA SER A 12 22.05 -23.36 12.59
C SER A 12 22.12 -22.37 13.74
N GLU A 13 21.08 -21.56 13.94
CA GLU A 13 21.03 -20.41 14.86
C GLU A 13 22.00 -19.27 14.56
N GLU A 14 22.78 -19.37 13.48
CA GLU A 14 23.71 -18.35 13.03
C GLU A 14 23.01 -17.24 12.23
N TYR A 15 23.67 -16.10 12.12
CA TYR A 15 23.16 -15.00 11.29
C TYR A 15 23.66 -15.09 9.85
N VAL A 16 22.72 -15.04 8.91
CA VAL A 16 22.97 -15.08 7.47
C VAL A 16 22.43 -13.82 6.78
N TYR A 17 22.96 -13.50 5.60
CA TYR A 17 22.51 -12.36 4.79
C TYR A 17 21.68 -12.84 3.60
N CYS A 18 20.37 -12.70 3.71
CA CYS A 18 19.41 -13.14 2.71
C CYS A 18 19.10 -12.05 1.70
N ASP A 19 18.97 -12.42 0.43
CA ASP A 19 18.50 -11.52 -0.61
C ASP A 19 17.06 -11.07 -0.33
N TRP A 20 16.78 -9.79 -0.60
CA TRP A 20 15.43 -9.22 -0.59
C TRP A 20 14.68 -9.69 -1.83
N CYS A 21 13.36 -9.87 -1.69
CA CYS A 21 12.45 -10.04 -2.82
C CYS A 21 12.31 -8.72 -3.58
N ARG A 22 11.99 -8.82 -4.87
CA ARG A 22 11.84 -7.64 -5.74
C ARG A 22 10.51 -6.92 -5.42
N PRO A 23 10.33 -5.66 -5.91
CA PRO A 23 8.98 -5.13 -6.08
C PRO A 23 8.10 -6.16 -6.79
N GLU A 24 6.82 -6.23 -6.46
CA GLU A 24 5.84 -7.24 -6.91
C GLU A 24 5.90 -8.62 -6.27
N GLU A 25 6.85 -8.87 -5.36
CA GLU A 25 7.02 -10.14 -4.67
C GLU A 25 7.01 -9.99 -3.15
N TYR A 26 6.67 -11.08 -2.45
CA TYR A 26 6.87 -11.26 -1.02
C TYR A 26 7.76 -12.47 -0.72
N MET A 27 8.38 -12.48 0.46
CA MET A 27 9.25 -13.54 0.94
C MET A 27 8.44 -14.67 1.55
N SER A 28 8.22 -15.73 0.77
CA SER A 28 7.53 -16.93 1.27
C SER A 28 8.42 -17.76 2.19
N ARG A 29 9.73 -17.74 1.98
CA ARG A 29 10.71 -18.39 2.85
C ARG A 29 12.04 -17.63 2.86
N PRO A 30 12.57 -17.28 4.04
CA PRO A 30 13.90 -16.69 4.13
C PRO A 30 14.99 -17.69 3.73
N CYS A 31 16.16 -17.16 3.39
CA CYS A 31 17.34 -18.00 3.16
C CYS A 31 17.83 -18.66 4.47
N THR A 32 18.56 -19.76 4.32
CA THR A 32 19.36 -20.40 5.36
C THR A 32 20.82 -20.41 4.91
N GLY A 33 21.74 -20.94 5.72
CA GLY A 33 23.13 -21.16 5.29
C GLY A 33 23.27 -22.08 4.07
N GLN A 34 22.21 -22.85 3.74
CA GLN A 34 22.21 -23.84 2.66
C GLN A 34 21.23 -23.50 1.52
N ASN A 35 20.18 -22.74 1.79
CA ASN A 35 19.11 -22.46 0.84
C ASN A 35 18.97 -20.95 0.58
N GLN A 36 18.68 -20.58 -0.65
CA GLN A 36 18.41 -19.18 -1.02
C GLN A 36 17.01 -18.73 -0.58
N THR A 37 16.79 -17.41 -0.56
CA THR A 37 15.46 -16.81 -0.34
C THR A 37 14.48 -17.33 -1.40
N VAL A 38 13.26 -17.65 -0.98
CA VAL A 38 12.15 -17.94 -1.89
C VAL A 38 11.17 -16.76 -1.89
N CYS A 39 10.91 -16.24 -3.09
CA CYS A 39 10.00 -15.12 -3.33
C CYS A 39 8.82 -15.60 -4.18
N HIS A 40 7.64 -15.04 -3.93
CA HIS A 40 6.43 -15.29 -4.74
C HIS A 40 5.75 -13.98 -5.14
N PRO A 41 5.07 -13.95 -6.30
CA PRO A 41 4.32 -12.78 -6.73
C PRO A 41 3.23 -12.40 -5.73
N CYS A 42 2.97 -11.10 -5.60
CA CYS A 42 1.84 -10.61 -4.83
C CYS A 42 0.52 -11.17 -5.38
N PRO A 43 -0.38 -11.65 -4.51
CA PRO A 43 -1.72 -12.07 -4.94
C PRO A 43 -2.54 -10.86 -5.41
N ARG A 44 -3.60 -11.13 -6.17
CA ARG A 44 -4.50 -10.08 -6.68
C ARG A 44 -5.01 -9.21 -5.52
N GLY A 45 -5.00 -7.89 -5.72
CA GLY A 45 -5.42 -6.92 -4.70
C GLY A 45 -4.35 -6.62 -3.64
N HIS A 46 -3.11 -7.05 -3.84
CA HIS A 46 -1.97 -6.75 -2.98
C HIS A 46 -0.79 -6.22 -3.80
N TYR A 47 0.10 -5.50 -3.12
CA TYR A 47 1.25 -4.85 -3.74
C TYR A 47 2.49 -4.85 -2.83
N ALA A 48 3.66 -4.77 -3.45
CA ALA A 48 4.93 -4.47 -2.82
C ALA A 48 5.73 -3.54 -3.75
N GLU A 49 5.85 -2.27 -3.39
CA GLU A 49 6.44 -1.23 -4.25
C GLU A 49 7.98 -1.30 -4.30
N LYS A 50 8.59 -1.80 -3.24
CA LYS A 50 10.04 -1.78 -3.03
C LYS A 50 10.55 -3.20 -2.85
N TYR A 51 11.86 -3.36 -3.04
CA TYR A 51 12.55 -4.55 -2.55
C TYR A 51 12.16 -4.76 -1.09
N ASN A 52 11.96 -6.00 -0.67
CA ASN A 52 11.44 -6.26 0.67
C ASN A 52 11.80 -7.65 1.21
N HIS A 53 11.48 -7.87 2.49
CA HIS A 53 11.49 -9.18 3.16
C HIS A 53 10.15 -9.47 3.84
N LEU A 54 9.06 -8.94 3.26
CA LEU A 54 7.71 -9.09 3.81
C LEU A 54 7.27 -10.55 3.74
N SER A 55 6.65 -11.07 4.79
CA SER A 55 6.02 -12.39 4.76
C SER A 55 4.73 -12.42 3.93
N GLU A 56 4.14 -11.25 3.65
CA GLU A 56 2.97 -11.06 2.80
C GLU A 56 2.98 -9.66 2.16
N CYS A 57 2.45 -9.52 0.95
CA CYS A 57 2.32 -8.21 0.30
C CYS A 57 1.28 -7.33 1.02
N HIS A 58 1.39 -6.02 0.86
CA HIS A 58 0.42 -5.08 1.42
C HIS A 58 -0.92 -5.16 0.68
N ARG A 59 -2.03 -5.22 1.40
CA ARG A 59 -3.35 -5.14 0.79
C ARG A 59 -3.57 -3.76 0.18
N CYS A 60 -4.07 -3.72 -1.05
CA CYS A 60 -4.43 -2.45 -1.67
C CYS A 60 -5.57 -1.76 -0.92
N HIS A 61 -5.51 -0.43 -0.90
CA HIS A 61 -6.56 0.41 -0.35
C HIS A 61 -7.90 0.14 -1.05
N GLN A 62 -9.00 0.39 -0.34
CA GLN A 62 -10.35 0.26 -0.88
C GLN A 62 -11.01 1.63 -0.88
N CYS A 63 -11.33 2.14 -2.07
CA CYS A 63 -12.14 3.34 -2.17
C CYS A 63 -13.53 3.06 -1.60
N ASN A 64 -14.11 4.04 -0.93
CA ASN A 64 -15.48 3.98 -0.49
C ASN A 64 -16.42 4.26 -1.67
N LEU A 65 -16.68 3.23 -2.48
CA LEU A 65 -17.56 3.32 -3.65
C LEU A 65 -19.04 3.09 -3.33
N MET A 66 -19.38 2.78 -2.06
CA MET A 66 -20.76 2.50 -1.65
C MET A 66 -21.38 3.72 -0.95
N ASN A 67 -22.72 3.82 -0.99
CA ASN A 67 -23.60 4.74 -0.24
C ASN A 67 -22.91 5.96 0.40
N ASN A 68 -23.02 7.14 -0.24
CA ASN A 68 -22.45 8.42 0.23
C ASN A 68 -20.92 8.46 0.34
N GLY A 69 -20.20 7.46 -0.19
CA GLY A 69 -18.74 7.43 -0.16
C GLY A 69 -18.08 8.54 -0.98
N HIS A 70 -18.69 8.95 -2.11
CA HIS A 70 -18.25 10.03 -3.00
C HIS A 70 -16.74 10.00 -3.30
N GLU A 71 -16.20 8.80 -3.54
CA GLU A 71 -14.82 8.57 -3.94
C GLU A 71 -14.75 7.89 -5.30
N HIS A 72 -13.69 8.16 -6.04
CA HIS A 72 -13.32 7.41 -7.24
C HIS A 72 -11.83 7.04 -7.22
N GLU A 73 -11.50 5.97 -7.94
CA GLU A 73 -10.13 5.49 -8.08
C GLU A 73 -9.38 6.38 -9.09
N THR A 74 -8.34 7.07 -8.63
CA THR A 74 -7.45 7.87 -9.49
C THR A 74 -6.20 7.09 -9.89
N ILE A 75 -5.80 6.13 -9.05
CA ILE A 75 -4.68 5.23 -9.32
C ILE A 75 -5.11 3.80 -9.06
N TRP A 76 -4.91 2.94 -10.06
CA TRP A 76 -5.25 1.53 -9.98
C TRP A 76 -4.27 0.73 -9.10
N CYS A 77 -4.80 -0.21 -8.34
CA CYS A 77 -4.00 -1.23 -7.65
C CYS A 77 -3.28 -2.15 -8.65
N THR A 78 -1.98 -2.31 -8.48
CA THR A 78 -1.15 -3.28 -9.22
C THR A 78 -0.23 -4.02 -8.24
N ALA A 79 0.56 -4.99 -8.71
CA ALA A 79 1.49 -5.71 -7.84
C ALA A 79 2.61 -4.83 -7.27
N VAL A 80 2.87 -3.64 -7.84
CA VAL A 80 3.89 -2.69 -7.35
C VAL A 80 3.30 -1.39 -6.81
N GLN A 81 1.98 -1.20 -6.87
CA GLN A 81 1.36 0.10 -6.63
C GLN A 81 0.06 -0.04 -5.83
N ASN A 82 -0.06 0.77 -4.78
CA ASN A 82 -1.30 0.88 -4.03
C ASN A 82 -2.37 1.63 -4.84
N ARG A 83 -3.62 1.29 -4.58
CA ARG A 83 -4.77 2.08 -5.01
C ARG A 83 -4.74 3.46 -4.36
N GLN A 84 -5.05 4.51 -5.13
CA GLN A 84 -5.36 5.83 -4.59
C GLN A 84 -6.79 6.22 -4.96
N CYS A 85 -7.44 6.91 -4.01
CA CYS A 85 -8.82 7.32 -4.10
C CYS A 85 -8.91 8.80 -3.78
N GLU A 86 -9.73 9.53 -4.54
CA GLU A 86 -9.99 10.95 -4.31
C GLU A 86 -11.50 11.17 -4.17
N CYS A 87 -11.88 12.21 -3.43
CA CYS A 87 -13.27 12.60 -3.35
C CYS A 87 -13.75 13.19 -4.68
N ASP A 88 -15.01 12.94 -5.01
CA ASP A 88 -15.67 13.54 -6.16
C ASP A 88 -15.72 15.07 -6.05
N ASN A 89 -15.86 15.73 -7.19
CA ASN A 89 -15.98 17.19 -7.25
C ASN A 89 -17.13 17.69 -6.34
N GLY A 90 -16.81 18.65 -5.48
CA GLY A 90 -17.77 19.21 -4.50
C GLY A 90 -17.78 18.46 -3.16
N TYR A 91 -16.87 17.51 -2.97
CA TYR A 91 -16.67 16.81 -1.71
C TYR A 91 -15.20 16.89 -1.27
N PHE A 92 -14.96 16.65 0.02
CA PHE A 92 -13.63 16.58 0.61
C PHE A 92 -13.55 15.53 1.71
N LYS A 93 -12.35 15.04 1.99
CA LYS A 93 -12.13 14.06 3.07
C LYS A 93 -11.46 14.75 4.26
N PRO A 94 -12.22 15.10 5.32
CA PRO A 94 -11.61 15.61 6.53
C PRO A 94 -10.60 14.62 7.12
N PRO A 95 -9.56 15.10 7.83
CA PRO A 95 -8.66 14.22 8.56
C PRO A 95 -9.45 13.27 9.48
N LYS A 96 -9.12 11.97 9.43
CA LYS A 96 -9.78 10.90 10.22
C LYS A 96 -11.26 10.62 9.86
N SER A 97 -11.82 11.26 8.83
CA SER A 97 -13.14 10.89 8.32
C SER A 97 -13.04 9.65 7.43
N PRO A 98 -13.90 8.63 7.61
CA PRO A 98 -13.97 7.48 6.70
C PRO A 98 -14.74 7.78 5.42
N ILE A 99 -15.37 8.96 5.31
CA ILE A 99 -16.23 9.37 4.18
C ILE A 99 -15.85 10.75 3.65
N CYS A 100 -16.18 10.99 2.38
CA CYS A 100 -16.15 12.30 1.77
C CYS A 100 -17.40 13.11 2.19
N LEU A 101 -17.20 14.35 2.64
CA LEU A 101 -18.25 15.28 3.03
C LEU A 101 -18.45 16.33 1.96
N GLN A 102 -19.69 16.75 1.73
CA GLN A 102 -20.00 17.79 0.76
C GLN A 102 -19.45 19.15 1.21
N HIS A 103 -18.86 19.91 0.28
CA HIS A 103 -18.50 21.30 0.52
C HIS A 103 -19.75 22.13 0.84
N THR A 104 -19.63 23.04 1.81
CA THR A 104 -20.69 23.98 2.13
C THR A 104 -20.67 25.16 1.15
N LYS A 105 -21.85 25.70 0.84
CA LYS A 105 -21.96 26.95 0.10
C LYS A 105 -21.69 28.11 1.05
N CYS A 106 -20.82 29.03 0.65
CA CYS A 106 -20.63 30.28 1.38
C CYS A 106 -21.94 31.08 1.41
N PRO A 107 -22.30 31.69 2.56
CA PRO A 107 -23.39 32.65 2.63
C PRO A 107 -23.18 33.84 1.68
N LYS A 108 -24.26 34.56 1.37
CA LYS A 108 -24.20 35.77 0.54
C LYS A 108 -23.27 36.80 1.18
N GLY A 109 -22.30 37.28 0.40
CA GLY A 109 -21.29 38.24 0.87
C GLY A 109 -20.00 37.61 1.42
N GLN A 110 -19.89 36.27 1.44
CA GLN A 110 -18.66 35.55 1.80
C GLN A 110 -18.09 34.81 0.58
N GLY A 111 -16.77 34.54 0.62
CA GLY A 111 -16.05 33.79 -0.40
C GLY A 111 -15.20 32.67 0.19
N VAL A 112 -14.87 31.68 -0.63
CA VAL A 112 -14.00 30.56 -0.24
C VAL A 112 -12.56 31.07 -0.11
N ILE A 113 -11.95 30.87 1.05
CA ILE A 113 -10.53 31.21 1.29
C ILE A 113 -9.61 30.06 0.88
N GLU A 114 -10.06 28.82 1.08
CA GLU A 114 -9.32 27.61 0.69
C GLU A 114 -10.31 26.49 0.33
N LYS A 115 -10.03 25.76 -0.76
CA LYS A 115 -10.68 24.49 -1.06
C LYS A 115 -9.73 23.37 -0.65
N ARG A 116 -10.19 22.48 0.21
CA ARG A 116 -9.55 21.20 0.51
C ARG A 116 -10.53 20.09 0.20
#